data_AF-A0A395CV51-F1
#
_entry.id   AF-A0A395CV51-F1
#
_cell.length_a   1.000
_cell.length_b   1.000
_cell.length_c   1.000
_cell.angle_alpha   90.00
_cell.angle_beta   90.00
_cell.angle_gamma   90.00
#
_symmetry.space_group_name_H-M   'P 1'
#
loop_
_entity.id
_entity.type
_entity.pdbx_description
1 polymer ?
#
loop_
_entity_poly.entity_id
_entity_poly.type
_entity_poly.pdbx_seq_one_letter_code
_entity_poly.pdbx_strand_id
1 'polypeptide(L)'
;MSSILTNPSAITALQSLRSTQQSLAATQKEISTGLKISSAADNASTWSIAQTMKSDQGVLSTITDSLSVSSSLLNVASTAVTNAISVINNIKAAVAQA
;
A
#
# COMPACT_ATOMS: atom_id res chain seq x y z
N MET A 1 53.00 11.18 21.11
CA MET A 1 53.81 12.19 20.40
C MET A 1 52.89 13.06 19.58
N SER A 2 52.61 14.26 20.06
CA SER A 2 51.91 15.31 19.30
C SER A 2 52.90 15.95 18.32
N SER A 3 52.75 15.66 17.04
CA SER A 3 53.42 16.45 16.00
C SER A 3 52.67 17.78 15.88
N ILE A 4 53.39 18.91 15.83
CA ILE A 4 52.80 20.24 15.57
C ILE A 4 52.05 20.27 14.23
N LEU A 5 52.46 19.43 13.27
CA LEU A 5 51.90 19.38 11.92
C LEU A 5 50.75 18.38 11.78
N THR A 6 50.62 17.41 12.66
CA THR A 6 49.61 16.35 12.54
C THR A 6 49.13 15.99 13.94
N ASN A 7 47.85 16.25 14.21
CA ASN A 7 47.19 15.95 15.47
C ASN A 7 46.29 14.71 15.28
N PRO A 8 46.74 13.51 15.66
CA PRO A 8 45.96 12.28 15.48
C PRO A 8 44.63 12.32 16.24
N SER A 9 44.59 12.95 17.42
CA SER A 9 43.38 13.11 18.21
C SER A 9 42.33 13.97 17.49
N ALA A 10 42.77 15.03 16.82
CA ALA A 10 41.88 15.89 16.02
C ALA A 10 41.37 15.17 14.75
N ILE A 11 42.20 14.32 14.12
CA ILE A 11 41.78 13.50 12.97
C ILE A 11 40.73 12.47 13.38
N THR A 12 40.92 11.78 14.51
CA THR A 12 39.94 10.85 15.06
C THR A 12 38.64 11.56 15.43
N ALA A 13 38.72 12.74 16.06
CA ALA A 13 37.53 13.56 16.36
C ALA A 13 36.80 13.99 15.08
N LEU A 14 37.52 14.38 14.04
CA LEU A 14 36.94 14.73 12.73
C LEU A 14 36.30 13.51 12.05
N GLN A 15 36.87 12.33 12.19
CA GLN A 15 36.28 11.09 11.66
C GLN A 15 35.00 10.73 12.39
N SER A 16 34.98 10.87 13.73
CA SER A 16 33.76 10.73 14.53
C SER A 16 32.70 11.78 14.14
N LEU A 17 33.09 13.04 13.95
CA LEU A 17 32.18 14.11 13.51
C LEU A 17 31.61 13.84 12.11
N ARG A 18 32.42 13.33 11.18
CA ARG A 18 31.95 12.93 9.85
C ARG A 18 30.97 11.77 9.91
N SER A 19 31.23 10.79 10.78
CA SER A 19 30.33 9.67 11.03
C SER A 19 28.99 10.14 11.59
N THR A 20 29.01 11.01 12.61
CA THR A 20 27.77 11.56 13.19
C THR A 20 27.00 12.41 12.19
N GLN A 21 27.69 13.19 11.34
CA GLN A 21 27.03 13.96 10.27
C GLN A 21 26.36 13.05 9.24
N GLN A 22 27.00 11.94 8.86
CA GLN A 22 26.38 10.96 7.95
C GLN A 22 25.15 10.31 8.57
N SER A 23 25.21 9.92 9.84
CA SER A 23 24.04 9.39 10.56
C SER A 23 22.92 10.43 10.65
N LEU A 24 23.24 11.70 10.92
CA LEU A 24 22.25 12.78 10.97
C LEU A 24 21.56 12.99 9.62
N ALA A 25 22.31 12.98 8.52
CA ALA A 25 21.75 13.11 7.18
C ALA A 25 20.81 11.94 6.82
N ALA A 26 21.15 10.72 7.23
CA ALA A 26 20.27 9.55 7.07
C ALA A 26 18.97 9.72 7.86
N THR A 27 19.06 10.09 9.15
CA THR A 27 17.87 10.35 9.99
C THR A 27 17.01 11.48 9.42
N GLN A 28 17.61 12.56 8.92
CA GLN A 28 16.88 13.65 8.27
C GLN A 28 16.15 13.18 7.01
N LYS A 29 16.75 12.30 6.20
CA LYS A 29 16.09 11.69 5.03
C LYS A 29 14.90 10.82 5.46
N GLU A 30 15.05 10.02 6.52
CA GLU A 30 13.95 9.22 7.07
C GLU A 30 12.81 10.10 7.60
N ILE A 31 13.12 11.18 8.32
CA ILE A 31 12.11 12.14 8.82
C ILE A 31 11.40 12.84 7.67
N SER A 32 12.15 13.30 6.65
CA SER A 32 11.58 14.04 5.52
C SER A 32 10.70 13.17 4.62
N THR A 33 11.02 11.89 4.48
CA THR A 33 10.25 10.97 3.62
C THR A 33 9.20 10.18 4.41
N GLY A 34 9.34 10.12 5.74
CA GLY A 34 8.57 9.23 6.61
C GLY A 34 8.89 7.74 6.41
N LEU A 35 9.89 7.41 5.59
CA LEU A 35 10.24 6.04 5.21
C LEU A 35 11.66 5.73 5.67
N LYS A 36 11.80 4.60 6.38
CA LYS A 36 13.11 4.04 6.73
C LYS A 36 13.93 3.64 5.49
N ILE A 37 13.26 3.23 4.42
CA ILE A 37 13.88 2.85 3.14
C ILE A 37 13.17 3.65 2.06
N SER A 38 13.79 4.75 1.64
CA SER A 38 13.21 5.68 0.66
C SER A 38 13.62 5.30 -0.77
N SER A 39 14.81 4.73 -0.96
CA SER A 39 15.37 4.42 -2.27
C SER A 39 15.93 3.00 -2.36
N ALA A 40 16.03 2.47 -3.58
CA ALA A 40 16.65 1.17 -3.84
C ALA A 40 18.13 1.11 -3.40
N ALA A 41 18.80 2.27 -3.28
CA ALA A 41 20.15 2.37 -2.76
C ALA A 41 20.24 2.11 -1.25
N ASP A 42 19.16 2.35 -0.49
CA ASP A 42 19.13 2.13 0.97
C ASP A 42 18.94 0.62 1.29
N ASN A 43 18.07 -0.07 0.53
CA ASN A 43 17.93 -1.53 0.55
C ASN A 43 17.12 -2.00 -0.66
N ALA A 44 17.80 -2.51 -1.70
CA ALA A 44 17.14 -2.90 -2.95
C ALA A 44 16.09 -3.99 -2.78
N SER A 45 16.34 -4.97 -1.90
CA SER A 45 15.42 -6.10 -1.69
C SER A 45 14.13 -5.66 -1.01
N THR A 46 14.24 -4.95 0.11
CA THR A 46 13.06 -4.47 0.84
C THR A 46 12.31 -3.37 0.07
N TRP A 47 13.03 -2.50 -0.64
CA TRP A 47 12.40 -1.50 -1.52
C TRP A 47 11.63 -2.17 -2.66
N SER A 48 12.20 -3.20 -3.30
CA SER A 48 11.52 -3.93 -4.38
C SER A 48 10.27 -4.67 -3.88
N ILE A 49 10.34 -5.32 -2.72
CA ILE A 49 9.17 -5.95 -2.09
C ILE A 49 8.10 -4.89 -1.77
N ALA A 50 8.48 -3.76 -1.18
CA ALA A 50 7.56 -2.68 -0.86
C ALA A 50 6.91 -2.08 -2.13
N GLN A 51 7.65 -1.97 -3.22
CA GLN A 51 7.14 -1.49 -4.49
C GLN A 51 6.17 -2.49 -5.14
N THR A 52 6.47 -3.78 -5.09
CA THR A 52 5.54 -4.84 -5.51
C THR A 52 4.27 -4.80 -4.67
N MET A 53 4.37 -4.73 -3.34
CA MET A 53 3.20 -4.62 -2.46
C MET A 53 2.34 -3.38 -2.75
N LYS A 54 2.96 -2.24 -3.08
CA LYS A 54 2.23 -1.03 -3.49
C LYS A 54 1.51 -1.21 -4.83
N SER A 55 2.12 -1.93 -5.77
CA SER A 55 1.47 -2.31 -7.04
C SER A 55 0.28 -3.24 -6.78
N ASP A 56 0.47 -4.26 -5.94
CA ASP A 56 -0.57 -5.22 -5.57
C ASP A 56 -1.76 -4.53 -4.90
N GLN A 57 -1.51 -3.53 -4.05
CA GLN A 57 -2.58 -2.73 -3.44
C GLN A 57 -3.47 -2.05 -4.50
N GLY A 58 -2.88 -1.50 -5.57
CA GLY A 58 -3.64 -0.89 -6.66
C GLY A 58 -4.51 -1.91 -7.40
N VAL A 59 -3.93 -3.08 -7.71
CA VAL A 59 -4.65 -4.18 -8.35
C VAL A 59 -5.79 -4.69 -7.47
N LEU A 60 -5.55 -4.87 -6.17
CA LEU A 60 -6.58 -5.30 -5.21
C LEU A 60 -7.72 -4.28 -5.10
N SER A 61 -7.42 -2.98 -5.16
CA SER A 61 -8.47 -1.94 -5.20
C SER A 61 -9.36 -2.11 -6.43
N THR A 62 -8.76 -2.28 -7.62
CA THR A 62 -9.52 -2.47 -8.85
C THR A 62 -10.36 -3.76 -8.85
N ILE A 63 -9.82 -4.84 -8.28
CA ILE A 63 -10.57 -6.09 -8.09
C ILE A 63 -11.74 -5.87 -7.13
N THR A 64 -11.53 -5.13 -6.05
CA THR A 64 -12.57 -4.81 -5.06
C THR A 64 -13.70 -4.01 -5.70
N ASP A 65 -13.37 -3.01 -6.52
CA ASP A 65 -14.37 -2.23 -7.26
C ASP A 65 -15.17 -3.11 -8.23
N SER A 66 -14.48 -4.00 -8.96
CA SER A 66 -15.10 -4.96 -9.88
C SER A 66 -16.03 -5.94 -9.16
N LEU A 67 -15.64 -6.41 -7.98
CA LEU A 67 -16.45 -7.28 -7.13
C LEU A 67 -17.68 -6.55 -6.59
N SER A 68 -17.52 -5.28 -6.20
CA SER A 68 -18.64 -4.42 -5.77
C SER A 68 -19.68 -4.22 -6.87
N VAL A 69 -19.24 -3.97 -8.10
CA VAL A 69 -20.11 -3.90 -9.28
C VAL A 69 -20.81 -5.24 -9.53
N SER A 70 -20.07 -6.35 -9.43
CA SER A 70 -20.62 -7.70 -9.62
C SER A 70 -21.67 -8.04 -8.55
N SER A 71 -21.43 -7.67 -7.29
CA SER A 71 -22.39 -7.81 -6.19
C SER A 71 -23.66 -7.00 -6.45
N SER A 72 -23.50 -5.76 -6.94
CA SER A 72 -24.63 -4.90 -7.30
C SER A 72 -25.46 -5.50 -8.45
N LEU A 73 -24.80 -6.05 -9.48
CA LEU A 73 -25.47 -6.75 -10.58
C LEU A 73 -26.24 -7.98 -10.08
N LEU A 74 -25.65 -8.78 -9.19
CA LEU A 74 -26.31 -9.94 -8.58
C LEU A 74 -27.55 -9.53 -7.75
N ASN A 75 -27.49 -8.39 -7.05
CA ASN A 75 -28.64 -7.87 -6.31
C ASN A 75 -29.79 -7.46 -7.26
N VAL A 76 -29.46 -6.77 -8.37
CA VAL A 76 -30.44 -6.43 -9.41
C VAL A 76 -31.05 -7.70 -10.02
N ALA A 77 -30.22 -8.69 -10.37
CA ALA A 77 -30.70 -9.97 -10.90
C ALA A 77 -31.60 -10.70 -9.91
N SER A 78 -31.23 -10.75 -8.63
CA SER A 78 -32.04 -11.35 -7.57
C SER A 78 -33.40 -10.67 -7.45
N THR A 79 -33.41 -9.33 -7.42
CA THR A 79 -34.65 -8.53 -7.38
C THR A 79 -35.53 -8.81 -8.61
N ALA A 80 -34.95 -8.89 -9.80
CA ALA A 80 -35.68 -9.21 -11.02
C ALA A 80 -36.32 -10.61 -10.96
N VAL A 81 -35.59 -11.61 -10.44
CA VAL A 81 -36.12 -12.97 -10.24
C VAL A 81 -37.26 -12.98 -9.23
N THR A 82 -37.14 -12.26 -8.10
CA THR A 82 -38.24 -12.15 -7.11
C THR A 82 -39.49 -11.54 -7.74
N ASN A 83 -39.34 -10.50 -8.56
CA ASN A 83 -40.46 -9.89 -9.28
C ASN A 83 -41.10 -10.87 -10.27
N ALA A 84 -40.31 -11.63 -11.03
CA ALA A 84 -40.82 -12.64 -11.95
C ALA A 84 -41.62 -13.74 -11.21
N ILE A 85 -41.12 -14.22 -10.06
CA ILE A 85 -41.83 -15.17 -9.20
C ILE A 85 -43.16 -14.59 -8.71
N SER A 86 -43.18 -13.32 -8.30
CA SER A 86 -44.40 -12.64 -7.88
C SER A 86 -45.46 -12.61 -8.99
N VAL A 87 -45.06 -12.27 -10.22
CA VAL A 87 -45.96 -12.29 -11.39
C VAL A 87 -46.51 -13.69 -11.65
N ILE A 88 -45.67 -14.72 -11.62
CA ILE A 88 -46.11 -16.12 -11.80
C ILE A 88 -47.11 -16.54 -10.71
N ASN A 89 -46.87 -16.15 -9.45
CA ASN A 89 -47.80 -16.42 -8.36
C ASN A 89 -49.15 -15.72 -8.55
N ASN A 90 -49.15 -14.48 -9.03
CA ASN A 90 -50.39 -13.77 -9.37
C ASN A 90 -51.16 -14.47 -10.49
N ILE A 91 -50.48 -14.95 -11.54
CA ILE A 91 -51.11 -15.74 -12.61
C ILE A 91 -51.73 -17.02 -12.05
N LYS A 92 -50.98 -17.76 -11.21
CA LYS A 92 -51.48 -18.99 -10.59
C LYS A 92 -52.73 -18.72 -9.74
N ALA A 93 -52.74 -17.64 -8.97
CA ALA A 93 -53.89 -17.25 -8.17
C ALA A 93 -55.11 -16.87 -9.03
N ALA A 94 -54.89 -16.14 -10.13
CA ALA A 94 -55.95 -15.77 -11.06
C ALA A 94 -56.57 -17.00 -11.75
N VAL A 95 -55.74 -17.96 -12.17
CA VAL A 95 -56.21 -19.23 -12.77
C VAL A 95 -56.94 -20.10 -11.75
N ALA A 96 -56.53 -20.11 -10.48
CA ALA A 96 -57.21 -20.87 -9.44
C ALA A 96 -58.55 -20.26 -8.99
N GLN A 97 -58.82 -18.98 -9.30
CA GLN A 97 -60.10 -18.31 -9.06
C GLN A 97 -61.09 -18.44 -10.23
N ALA A 98 -60.62 -18.87 -11.40
CA ALA A 98 -61.44 -19.19 -12.57
C ALA A 98 -61.94 -20.64 -12.53
#